data_AF-A0A955JE41-F1
#
_entry.id   AF-A0A955JE41-F1
#
_cell.length_a   1.000
_cell.length_b   1.000
_cell.length_c   1.000
_cell.angle_alpha   90.00
_cell.angle_beta   90.00
_cell.angle_gamma   90.00
#
_symmetry.space_group_name_H-M   'P 1'
#
loop_
_entity.id
_entity.type
_entity.pdbx_description
1 polymer ?
#
loop_
_entity_poly.entity_id
_entity_poly.type
_entity_poly.pdbx_seq_one_letter_code
_entity_poly.pdbx_strand_id
1 'polypeptide(L)'
;IEAEFAAGSFVPASAQFLLDNAEWPENLACGGSDGHDALDIDPTDIDLVFVFPWPGEARVIESVFARICDPGAMLLMWERVEGARLLRKD
;
A
#
# COMPACT_ATOMS: atom_id res chain seq x y z
N ILE A 1 4.73 -17.69 -16.06
CA ILE A 1 4.16 -17.35 -14.74
C ILE A 1 2.84 -16.65 -15.04
N GLU A 2 1.77 -17.12 -14.43
CA GLU A 2 0.45 -16.51 -14.51
C GLU A 2 0.28 -15.57 -13.31
N ALA A 3 -0.44 -14.47 -13.49
CA ALA A 3 -0.65 -13.45 -12.47
C ALA A 3 -2.08 -12.92 -12.57
N GLU A 4 -2.68 -12.63 -11.42
CA GLU A 4 -4.01 -12.03 -11.30
C GLU A 4 -3.89 -10.54 -10.99
N PHE A 5 -4.81 -9.75 -11.52
CA PHE A 5 -4.81 -8.30 -11.38
C PHE A 5 -6.20 -7.82 -11.00
N ALA A 6 -6.27 -6.94 -10.00
CA ALA A 6 -7.46 -6.19 -9.66
C ALA A 6 -7.20 -4.69 -9.79
N ALA A 7 -8.23 -3.94 -10.17
CA ALA A 7 -8.23 -2.49 -10.10
C ALA A 7 -8.88 -2.06 -8.78
N GLY A 8 -8.19 -1.23 -8.00
CA GLY A 8 -8.68 -0.81 -6.69
C GLY A 8 -7.64 -0.04 -5.89
N SER A 9 -8.01 0.33 -4.67
CA SER A 9 -7.06 0.86 -3.70
C SER A 9 -6.30 -0.29 -3.04
N PHE A 10 -5.01 -0.10 -2.78
CA PHE A 10 -4.24 -0.99 -1.91
C PHE A 10 -4.58 -0.74 -0.43
N VAL A 11 -5.24 0.38 -0.11
CA VAL A 11 -5.66 0.72 1.26
C VAL A 11 -7.01 0.04 1.53
N PRO A 12 -7.06 -0.99 2.37
CA PRO A 12 -8.31 -1.67 2.72
C PRO A 12 -9.26 -0.72 3.43
N ALA A 13 -10.56 -1.02 3.37
CA ALA A 13 -11.60 -0.20 3.98
C ALA A 13 -11.34 0.12 5.47
N SER A 14 -10.75 -0.83 6.20
CA SER A 14 -10.41 -0.70 7.63
C SER A 14 -9.33 0.35 7.94
N ALA A 15 -8.58 0.80 6.93
CA ALA A 15 -7.45 1.72 7.06
C ALA A 15 -7.62 3.03 6.29
N GLN A 16 -8.77 3.25 5.64
CA GLN A 16 -9.06 4.47 4.87
C GLN A 16 -8.91 5.75 5.69
N PHE A 17 -9.17 5.71 7.01
CA PHE A 17 -8.99 6.86 7.92
C PHE A 17 -7.54 7.38 7.98
N LEU A 18 -6.55 6.58 7.57
CA LEU A 18 -5.15 7.01 7.49
C LEU A 18 -4.94 8.02 6.34
N LEU A 19 -5.85 8.07 5.37
CA LEU A 19 -5.79 8.99 4.24
C LEU A 19 -6.28 10.40 4.59
N ASP A 20 -6.98 10.59 5.71
CA ASP A 20 -7.55 11.88 6.11
C ASP A 20 -6.50 13.00 6.27
N ASN A 21 -5.23 12.62 6.48
CA ASN A 21 -4.11 13.56 6.64
C ASN A 21 -3.12 13.50 5.47
N ALA A 22 -3.44 12.76 4.40
CA ALA A 22 -2.60 12.75 3.20
C ALA A 22 -2.70 14.08 2.45
N GLU A 23 -1.61 14.50 1.82
CA GLU A 23 -1.58 15.74 1.03
C GLU A 23 -2.45 15.63 -0.24
N TRP A 24 -2.50 14.44 -0.85
CA TRP A 24 -3.29 14.11 -2.04
C TRP A 24 -3.90 12.71 -1.93
N PRO A 25 -4.91 12.48 -1.06
CA PRO A 25 -5.51 11.17 -0.84
C PRO A 25 -6.14 10.56 -2.10
N GLU A 26 -6.57 11.38 -3.06
CA GLU A 26 -7.13 10.96 -4.35
C GLU A 26 -6.16 10.10 -5.18
N ASN A 27 -4.85 10.33 -5.04
CA ASN A 27 -3.83 9.57 -5.77
C ASN A 27 -3.67 8.14 -5.25
N LEU A 28 -4.13 7.85 -4.03
CA LEU A 28 -4.12 6.51 -3.42
C LEU A 28 -5.43 5.76 -3.67
N ALA A 29 -6.19 6.20 -4.69
CA ALA A 29 -7.49 5.66 -5.08
C ALA A 29 -8.50 5.65 -3.92
N CYS A 30 -8.51 6.70 -3.09
CA CYS A 30 -9.49 6.87 -2.01
C CYS A 30 -10.91 6.79 -2.60
N GLY A 31 -11.71 5.82 -2.12
CA GLY A 31 -13.06 5.52 -2.64
C GLY A 31 -13.14 4.57 -3.85
N GLY A 32 -12.01 4.02 -4.30
CA GLY A 32 -11.98 2.91 -5.26
C GLY A 32 -12.48 1.60 -4.66
N SER A 33 -12.75 0.60 -5.51
CA SER A 33 -13.04 -0.77 -5.07
C SER A 33 -11.88 -1.34 -4.25
N ASP A 34 -12.19 -2.24 -3.31
CA ASP A 34 -11.17 -2.98 -2.57
C ASP A 34 -10.54 -4.03 -3.51
N GLY A 35 -9.26 -3.85 -3.81
CA GLY A 35 -8.54 -4.77 -4.69
C GLY A 35 -8.30 -6.14 -4.03
N HIS A 36 -8.29 -6.19 -2.70
CA HIS A 36 -8.07 -7.41 -1.92
C HIS A 36 -9.26 -8.35 -2.04
N ASP A 37 -10.48 -7.81 -1.93
CA ASP A 37 -11.73 -8.57 -2.12
C ASP A 37 -11.82 -9.18 -3.52
N ALA A 38 -11.38 -8.44 -4.56
CA ALA A 38 -11.41 -8.91 -5.94
C ALA A 38 -10.38 -10.04 -6.21
N LEU A 39 -9.31 -10.08 -5.42
CA LEU A 39 -8.27 -11.11 -5.48
C LEU A 39 -8.50 -12.25 -4.48
N ASP A 40 -9.52 -12.15 -3.62
CA ASP A 40 -9.77 -13.08 -2.51
C ASP A 40 -8.53 -13.24 -1.59
N ILE A 41 -7.86 -12.12 -1.29
CA ILE A 41 -6.65 -12.07 -0.46
C ILE A 41 -6.94 -11.29 0.82
N ASP A 42 -6.43 -11.77 1.96
CA ASP A 42 -6.42 -10.99 3.20
C ASP A 42 -5.31 -9.91 3.12
N PRO A 43 -5.63 -8.61 3.25
CA PRO A 43 -4.63 -7.56 3.20
C PRO A 43 -3.52 -7.68 4.26
N THR A 44 -3.75 -8.41 5.37
CA THR A 44 -2.70 -8.63 6.39
C THR A 44 -1.67 -9.69 5.98
N ASP A 45 -2.04 -10.62 5.10
CA ASP A 45 -1.23 -11.77 4.64
C ASP A 45 -0.39 -11.44 3.38
N ILE A 46 0.05 -10.19 3.27
CA ILE A 46 0.88 -9.72 2.16
C ILE A 46 2.35 -9.74 2.58
N ASP A 47 3.15 -10.58 1.91
CA ASP A 47 4.60 -10.66 2.13
C ASP A 47 5.35 -9.42 1.62
N LEU A 48 4.92 -8.85 0.49
CA LEU A 48 5.60 -7.75 -0.18
C LEU A 48 4.60 -6.75 -0.78
N VAL A 49 4.72 -5.50 -0.34
CA VAL A 49 4.07 -4.34 -0.95
C VAL A 49 5.11 -3.61 -1.80
N PHE A 50 4.87 -3.52 -3.11
CA PHE A 50 5.70 -2.73 -4.02
C PHE A 50 4.97 -1.47 -4.47
N VAL A 51 5.62 -0.31 -4.35
CA VAL A 51 5.02 0.98 -4.70
C VAL A 51 6.01 1.93 -5.39
N PHE A 52 5.46 2.83 -6.19
CA PHE A 52 6.16 3.99 -6.75
C PHE A 52 5.43 5.25 -6.27
N PRO A 53 5.78 5.79 -5.09
CA PRO A 53 5.02 6.87 -4.46
C PRO A 53 5.22 8.19 -5.20
N TRP A 54 4.18 9.00 -5.30
CA TRP A 54 4.32 10.41 -5.65
C TRP A 54 4.98 11.19 -4.49
N PRO A 55 5.58 12.37 -4.77
CA PRO A 55 6.05 13.24 -3.71
C PRO A 55 4.98 13.45 -2.64
N GLY A 56 5.33 13.30 -1.36
CA GLY A 56 4.39 13.43 -0.23
C GLY A 56 3.69 12.14 0.20
N GLU A 57 3.64 11.09 -0.62
CA GLU A 57 2.85 9.88 -0.30
C GLU A 57 3.58 8.86 0.56
N ALA A 58 4.92 8.86 0.55
CA ALA A 58 5.71 7.82 1.22
C ALA A 58 5.32 7.64 2.70
N ARG A 59 5.07 8.74 3.43
CA ARG A 59 4.69 8.68 4.85
C ARG A 59 3.34 8.01 5.11
N VAL A 60 2.34 8.29 4.28
CA VAL A 60 1.02 7.68 4.45
C VAL A 60 1.05 6.22 4.04
N ILE A 61 1.78 5.87 2.98
CA ILE A 61 2.00 4.47 2.57
C ILE A 61 2.71 3.68 3.67
N GLU A 62 3.76 4.23 4.27
CA GLU A 62 4.44 3.61 5.42
C GLU A 62 3.49 3.38 6.60
N SER A 63 2.61 4.34 6.87
CA SER A 63 1.63 4.24 7.96
C SER A 63 0.58 3.15 7.68
N VAL A 64 0.08 3.07 6.44
CA VAL A 64 -0.85 2.03 5.98
C VAL A 64 -0.18 0.66 6.09
N PHE A 65 1.01 0.50 5.52
CA PHE A 65 1.80 -0.74 5.60
C PHE A 65 2.02 -1.18 7.05
N ALA A 66 2.49 -0.28 7.92
CA ALA A 66 2.73 -0.58 9.32
C ALA A 66 1.45 -0.99 10.06
N ARG A 67 0.28 -0.47 9.67
CA ARG A 67 -1.00 -0.76 10.32
C ARG A 67 -1.59 -2.11 9.94
N ILE A 68 -1.41 -2.53 8.68
CA ILE A 68 -2.15 -3.65 8.08
C ILE A 68 -1.30 -4.91 7.99
N CYS A 69 -0.11 -4.85 7.40
CA CYS A 69 0.65 -6.06 7.07
C CYS A 69 1.17 -6.74 8.33
N ASP A 70 1.34 -8.05 8.33
CA ASP A 70 1.87 -8.78 9.48
C ASP A 70 3.39 -8.59 9.69
N PRO A 71 3.92 -8.87 10.89
CA PRO A 71 5.36 -8.91 11.15
C PRO A 71 6.10 -9.76 10.11
N GLY A 72 7.22 -9.25 9.61
CA GLY A 72 8.02 -9.89 8.57
C GLY A 72 7.70 -9.45 7.15
N ALA A 73 6.53 -8.85 6.91
CA ALA A 73 6.17 -8.25 5.62
C ALA A 73 7.17 -7.16 5.21
N MET A 74 7.22 -6.88 3.91
CA MET A 74 8.18 -5.97 3.30
C MET A 74 7.49 -4.87 2.50
N LEU A 75 7.99 -3.65 2.60
CA LEU A 75 7.59 -2.51 1.77
C LEU A 75 8.78 -2.08 0.90
N LEU A 76 8.68 -2.30 -0.40
CA LEU A 76 9.64 -1.86 -1.40
C LEU A 76 9.11 -0.61 -2.10
N MET A 77 9.75 0.52 -1.84
CA MET A 77 9.49 1.80 -2.49
C MET A 77 10.55 2.06 -3.55
N TRP A 78 10.12 2.40 -4.75
CA TRP A 78 11.01 2.96 -5.76
C TRP A 78 10.84 4.48 -5.82
N GLU A 79 11.82 5.20 -5.32
CA GLU A 79 11.84 6.66 -5.31
C GLU A 79 12.68 7.19 -6.47
N ARG A 80 12.21 8.25 -7.13
CA ARG A 80 12.86 8.77 -8.35
C ARG A 80 14.31 9.23 -8.14
N VAL A 81 14.62 9.74 -6.94
CA VAL A 81 15.94 10.30 -6.60
C VAL A 81 16.80 9.31 -5.82
N GLU A 82 16.22 8.63 -4.83
CA GLU A 82 16.97 7.75 -3.93
C GLU A 82 17.07 6.30 -4.43
N GLY A 83 16.31 5.93 -5.45
CA GLY A 83 16.26 4.58 -6.00
C GLY A 83 15.38 3.65 -5.16
N ALA A 84 15.78 2.39 -5.03
CA ALA A 84 15.02 1.39 -4.28
C ALA A 84 15.29 1.50 -2.77
N ARG A 85 14.22 1.68 -1.98
CA ARG A 85 14.23 1.64 -0.51
C ARG A 85 13.37 0.50 -0.02
N LEU A 86 13.90 -0.30 0.89
CA LEU A 86 13.25 -1.48 1.42
C LEU A 86 13.09 -1.37 2.94
N LEU A 87 11.87 -1.54 3.41
CA LEU A 87 11.53 -1.62 4.82
C LEU A 87 10.98 -3.02 5.13
N ARG A 88 11.30 -3.53 6.32
CA ARG A 88 10.71 -4.76 6.86
C ARG A 88 9.97 -4.41 8.13
N LYS A 89 8.75 -4.95 8.29
CA LYS A 89 7.98 -4.79 9.52
C LYS A 89 8.50 -5.72 10.60
N ASP A 90 8.70 -5.19 11.80
CA ASP A 90 9.08 -5.94 13.01
C ASP A 90 7.89 -6.67 13.65
#